data_AF-A0A7S4KV57-F1
#
_entry.id   AF-A0A7S4KV57-F1
#
_cell.length_a   1.000
_cell.length_b   1.000
_cell.length_c   1.000
_cell.angle_alpha   90.00
_cell.angle_beta   90.00
_cell.angle_gamma   90.00
#
_symmetry.space_group_name_H-M   'P 1'
#
loop_
_entity.id
_entity.type
_entity.pdbx_description
1 polymer ?
#
loop_
_entity_poly.entity_id
_entity_poly.type
_entity_poly.pdbx_seq_one_letter_code
_entity_poly.pdbx_strand_id
1 'polypeptide(L)'
;MLSCYPLSLYKVFFDAVYRRYAGLFFTLCVDVNDNELACLEAIHLFVEILDQYFGNVCELDLVFNFHKVFVILDEYFLAGEVMETSKVQILNRVHEIDRLIESS
;
A
#
# COMPACT_ATOMS: atom_id res chain seq x y z
N MET A 1 15.52 -2.86 44.41
CA MET A 1 15.76 -3.97 43.47
C MET A 1 14.87 -3.83 42.23
N LEU A 2 14.81 -2.63 41.64
CA LEU A 2 14.11 -2.31 40.38
C LEU A 2 14.84 -1.13 39.73
N SER A 3 16.13 -1.33 39.43
CA SER A 3 16.93 -0.38 38.65
C SER A 3 17.39 -1.10 37.40
N CYS A 4 17.11 -0.49 36.24
CA CYS A 4 17.65 -0.85 34.93
C CYS A 4 17.19 -2.18 34.33
N TYR A 5 15.98 -2.20 33.75
CA TYR A 5 15.85 -2.84 32.44
C TYR A 5 16.15 -1.75 31.40
N PRO A 6 17.19 -1.89 30.57
CA PRO A 6 17.50 -0.87 29.59
C PRO A 6 16.37 -0.82 28.56
N LEU A 7 15.72 0.34 28.43
CA LEU A 7 14.83 0.74 27.32
C LEU A 7 15.54 0.76 25.94
N SER A 8 16.67 0.05 25.79
CA SER A 8 17.47 -0.06 24.57
C SER A 8 17.10 -1.26 23.70
N LEU A 9 16.05 -2.03 24.05
CA LEU A 9 15.71 -3.29 23.39
C LEU A 9 14.56 -3.23 22.39
N TYR A 10 14.03 -2.04 22.10
CA TYR A 10 13.04 -1.81 21.02
C TYR A 10 13.58 -0.77 20.04
N LYS A 11 14.82 -0.97 19.58
CA LYS A 11 15.25 -0.33 18.34
C LYS A 11 14.58 -1.12 17.24
N VAL A 12 13.38 -0.70 16.84
CA VAL A 12 12.67 -1.34 15.74
C VAL A 12 13.44 -0.99 14.48
N PHE A 13 14.28 -1.93 14.04
CA PHE A 13 14.98 -1.80 12.77
C PHE A 13 13.95 -2.12 11.69
N PHE A 14 13.60 -1.10 10.93
CA PHE A 14 12.81 -1.24 9.71
C PHE A 14 13.67 -0.72 8.57
N ASP A 15 13.64 -1.44 7.45
CA ASP A 15 14.22 -0.98 6.22
C ASP A 15 13.15 -0.30 5.36
N ALA A 16 13.51 0.82 4.76
CA ALA A 16 12.63 1.60 3.92
C ALA A 16 12.91 1.29 2.45
N VAL A 17 11.98 0.58 1.82
CA VAL A 17 12.03 0.27 0.40
C VAL A 17 11.21 1.31 -0.34
N TYR A 18 11.82 2.00 -1.31
CA TYR A 18 11.13 3.03 -2.09
C TYR A 18 11.35 2.88 -3.59
N ARG A 19 10.37 3.32 -4.37
CA ARG A 19 10.45 3.37 -5.83
C ARG A 19 9.78 4.63 -6.35
N ARG A 20 10.41 5.25 -7.34
CA ARG A 20 9.92 6.47 -7.99
C ARG A 20 9.16 6.14 -9.26
N TYR A 21 7.95 6.67 -9.40
CA TYR A 21 7.13 6.62 -10.62
C TYR A 21 6.77 8.05 -11.01
N ALA A 22 7.29 8.52 -12.16
CA ALA A 22 7.16 9.92 -12.61
C ALA A 22 7.60 10.94 -11.53
N GLY A 23 6.67 11.77 -11.04
CA GLY A 23 6.87 12.76 -9.97
C GLY A 23 6.69 12.21 -8.54
N LEU A 24 6.17 10.98 -8.40
CA LEU A 24 5.77 10.40 -7.12
C LEU A 24 6.80 9.42 -6.56
N PHE A 25 6.91 9.41 -5.23
CA PHE A 25 7.71 8.45 -4.47
C PHE A 25 6.79 7.55 -3.65
N PHE A 26 6.86 6.25 -3.90
CA PHE A 26 6.17 5.23 -3.11
C PHE A 26 7.17 4.58 -2.17
N THR A 27 6.84 4.48 -0.89
CA THR A 27 7.72 3.93 0.15
C THR A 27 6.96 2.94 1.00
N LEU A 28 7.56 1.77 1.26
CA LEU A 28 7.10 0.78 2.22
C LEU A 28 8.16 0.63 3.31
N CYS A 29 7.72 0.56 4.56
CA CYS A 29 8.57 0.23 5.71
C CYS A 29 8.36 -1.24 6.02
N VAL A 30 9.42 -2.04 5.94
CA VAL A 30 9.38 -3.49 6.13
C VAL A 30 10.40 -3.91 7.19
N ASP A 31 10.25 -5.11 7.76
CA ASP A 31 11.22 -5.64 8.71
C ASP A 31 12.55 -5.95 7.98
N VAL A 32 13.67 -5.92 8.68
CA VAL A 32 15.02 -6.22 8.14
C VAL A 32 15.09 -7.64 7.57
N ASN A 33 14.20 -8.53 8.03
CA ASN A 33 14.15 -9.92 7.56
C ASN A 33 13.26 -10.11 6.33
N ASP A 34 12.50 -9.10 5.92
CA ASP A 34 11.60 -9.20 4.78
C ASP A 34 12.35 -9.09 3.45
N ASN A 35 11.75 -9.66 2.41
CA ASN A 35 12.34 -9.63 1.09
C ASN A 35 12.10 -8.26 0.41
N GLU A 36 13.15 -7.44 0.34
CA GLU A 36 13.12 -6.12 -0.33
C GLU A 36 12.60 -6.19 -1.78
N LEU A 37 12.94 -7.26 -2.53
CA LEU A 37 12.46 -7.44 -3.91
C LEU A 37 10.96 -7.70 -3.96
N ALA A 38 10.43 -8.46 -2.99
CA ALA A 38 9.00 -8.68 -2.89
C ALA A 38 8.26 -7.38 -2.57
N CYS A 39 8.83 -6.53 -1.72
CA CYS A 39 8.29 -5.20 -1.43
C CYS A 39 8.32 -4.27 -2.64
N LEU A 40 9.40 -4.30 -3.44
CA LEU A 40 9.49 -3.54 -4.69
C LEU A 40 8.44 -3.99 -5.72
N GLU A 41 8.19 -5.30 -5.82
CA GLU A 41 7.14 -5.84 -6.67
C GLU A 41 5.74 -5.52 -6.13
N ALA A 42 5.57 -5.47 -4.81
CA ALA A 42 4.30 -5.05 -4.20
C ALA A 42 3.98 -3.58 -4.51
N ILE A 43 4.97 -2.69 -4.42
CA ILE A 43 4.83 -1.29 -4.87
C ILE A 43 4.47 -1.26 -6.36
N HIS A 44 5.12 -2.08 -7.18
CA HIS A 44 4.87 -2.08 -8.62
C HIS A 44 3.44 -2.51 -8.96
N LEU A 45 2.97 -3.60 -8.34
CA LEU A 45 1.62 -4.11 -8.52
C LEU A 45 0.57 -3.09 -8.07
N PHE A 46 0.81 -2.40 -6.94
CA PHE A 46 -0.07 -1.34 -6.47
C PHE A 46 -0.21 -0.20 -7.50
N VAL A 47 0.91 0.25 -8.08
CA VAL A 47 0.87 1.30 -9.12
C VAL A 47 0.14 0.81 -10.38
N GLU A 48 0.31 -0.45 -10.78
CA GLU A 48 -0.43 -1.01 -11.92
C GLU A 48 -1.95 -1.08 -11.67
N ILE A 49 -2.36 -1.43 -10.45
CA ILE A 49 -3.78 -1.45 -10.07
C ILE A 49 -4.36 -0.04 -10.15
N LEU A 50 -3.64 0.97 -9.64
CA LEU A 50 -4.05 2.37 -9.73
C LEU A 50 -4.17 2.83 -11.18
N ASP A 51 -3.19 2.51 -12.03
CA ASP A 51 -3.21 2.86 -13.45
C ASP A 51 -4.40 2.23 -14.18
N GLN A 52 -4.71 0.96 -13.87
CA GLN A 52 -5.85 0.26 -14.44
C GLN A 52 -7.20 0.79 -13.93
N TYR A 53 -7.29 1.22 -12.67
CA TYR A 53 -8.52 1.79 -12.09
C TYR A 53 -8.83 3.19 -12.64
N PHE A 54 -7.85 4.09 -12.71
CA PHE A 54 -8.05 5.47 -13.17
C PHE A 54 -7.97 5.62 -14.70
N GLY A 55 -7.35 4.67 -15.41
CA GLY A 55 -7.23 4.70 -16.87
C GLY A 55 -6.25 5.77 -17.36
N ASN A 56 -4.94 5.53 -17.14
CA ASN A 56 -3.82 6.48 -17.20
C ASN A 56 -3.80 7.40 -15.97
N VAL A 57 -3.24 6.88 -14.88
CA VAL A 57 -3.22 7.60 -13.62
C VAL A 57 -2.27 8.81 -13.69
N CYS A 58 -2.73 9.97 -13.21
CA CYS A 58 -1.85 11.12 -12.95
C CYS A 58 -1.78 11.44 -11.46
N GLU A 59 -0.71 12.12 -11.04
CA GLU A 59 -0.50 12.52 -9.64
C GLU A 59 -1.62 13.41 -9.08
N LEU A 60 -2.30 14.16 -9.94
CA LEU A 60 -3.46 14.96 -9.57
C LEU A 60 -4.67 14.08 -9.19
N ASP A 61 -4.88 12.95 -9.90
CA ASP A 61 -5.99 12.03 -9.65
C ASP A 61 -5.88 11.39 -8.26
N LEU A 62 -4.66 11.04 -7.84
CA LEU A 62 -4.41 10.51 -6.50
C LEU A 62 -4.74 11.54 -5.42
N VAL A 63 -4.43 12.81 -5.64
CA VAL A 63 -4.70 13.89 -4.68
C VAL A 63 -6.19 14.18 -4.57
N PHE A 64 -6.90 14.24 -5.70
CA PHE A 64 -8.34 14.51 -5.71
C PHE A 64 -9.19 13.32 -5.25
N ASN A 65 -8.76 12.09 -5.57
CA ASN A 65 -9.50 10.87 -5.27
C ASN A 65 -8.82 10.01 -4.20
N PHE A 66 -8.19 10.64 -3.19
CA PHE A 66 -7.45 9.94 -2.14
C PHE A 66 -8.30 8.87 -1.43
N HIS A 67 -9.59 9.11 -1.23
CA HIS A 67 -10.52 8.17 -0.62
C HIS A 67 -10.59 6.85 -1.40
N LYS A 68 -10.60 6.89 -2.74
CA LYS A 68 -10.60 5.70 -3.60
C LYS A 68 -9.27 4.97 -3.53
N VAL A 69 -8.17 5.71 -3.47
CA VAL A 69 -6.82 5.13 -3.32
C VAL A 69 -6.72 4.34 -2.00
N PHE A 70 -7.28 4.86 -0.90
CA PHE A 70 -7.33 4.12 0.37
C PHE A 70 -8.18 2.85 0.29
N VAL A 71 -9.32 2.89 -0.38
CA VAL A 71 -10.15 1.68 -0.59
C VAL A 71 -9.38 0.62 -1.39
N ILE A 72 -8.69 1.03 -2.46
CA ILE A 72 -7.85 0.12 -3.24
C ILE A 72 -6.71 -0.43 -2.39
N LEU A 73 -6.10 0.42 -1.54
CA LEU A 73 -5.03 0.01 -0.64
C LEU A 73 -5.52 -1.02 0.38
N ASP A 74 -6.71 -0.86 0.95
CA ASP A 74 -7.29 -1.79 1.93
C ASP A 74 -7.66 -3.15 1.31
N GLU A 75 -8.07 -3.18 0.05
CA GLU A 75 -8.29 -4.44 -0.69
C GLU A 75 -6.96 -5.13 -1.05
N TYR A 76 -5.88 -4.37 -1.17
CA TYR A 76 -4.57 -4.89 -1.53
C TYR A 76 -3.74 -5.32 -0.31
N PHE A 77 -3.69 -4.50 0.74
CA PHE A 77 -2.99 -4.73 1.99
C PHE A 77 -3.98 -4.78 3.16
N LEU A 78 -3.83 -5.79 4.01
CA LEU A 78 -4.57 -5.87 5.25
C LEU A 78 -3.63 -6.21 6.41
N ALA A 79 -3.71 -5.45 7.49
CA ALA A 79 -2.91 -5.67 8.70
C ALA A 79 -1.38 -5.73 8.47
N GLY A 80 -0.88 -5.05 7.43
CA GLY A 80 0.54 -5.03 7.07
C GLY A 80 0.98 -6.15 6.12
N GLU A 81 0.07 -7.03 5.72
CA GLU A 81 0.34 -8.15 4.82
C GLU A 81 -0.40 -7.95 3.48
N VAL A 82 0.16 -8.50 2.40
CA VAL A 82 -0.51 -8.52 1.09
C VAL A 82 -1.67 -9.51 1.15
N MET A 83 -2.89 -9.03 0.92
CA MET A 83 -4.10 -9.84 1.00
C MET A 83 -4.41 -10.49 -0.35
N GLU A 84 -4.55 -9.67 -1.40
CA GLU A 84 -4.90 -10.11 -2.75
C GLU A 84 -3.82 -9.64 -3.72
N THR A 85 -3.52 -10.45 -4.73
CA THR A 85 -2.51 -10.12 -5.76
C THR A 85 -3.11 -10.08 -7.16
N SER A 86 -4.33 -10.59 -7.33
CA SER A 86 -5.05 -10.54 -8.60
C SER A 86 -5.69 -9.18 -8.83
N LYS A 87 -5.13 -8.42 -9.78
CA LYS A 87 -5.67 -7.12 -10.24
C LYS A 87 -7.16 -7.19 -10.57
N VAL A 88 -7.59 -8.28 -11.22
CA VAL A 88 -8.99 -8.47 -11.63
C VAL A 88 -9.91 -8.59 -10.41
N GLN A 89 -9.49 -9.32 -9.38
CA GLN A 89 -10.30 -9.48 -8.18
C GLN A 89 -10.38 -8.17 -7.38
N ILE A 90 -9.26 -7.49 -7.18
CA ILE A 90 -9.19 -6.20 -6.48
C ILE A 90 -10.11 -5.18 -7.15
N LEU A 91 -10.00 -5.01 -8.48
CA LEU A 91 -10.82 -4.06 -9.20
C LEU A 91 -12.31 -4.41 -9.15
N ASN A 92 -12.67 -5.69 -9.23
CA ASN A 92 -14.07 -6.10 -9.10
C ASN A 92 -14.64 -5.75 -7.72
N ARG A 93 -13.87 -5.99 -6.64
CA ARG A 93 -14.27 -5.64 -5.27
C ARG A 93 -14.41 -4.14 -5.08
N VAL A 94 -13.45 -3.36 -5.56
CA VAL A 94 -13.50 -1.89 -5.48
C VAL A 94 -14.73 -1.35 -6.21
N HIS A 95 -15.06 -1.87 -7.39
CA HIS A 95 -16.27 -1.47 -8.11
C HIS A 95 -17.57 -1.86 -7.38
N GLU A 96 -17.60 -2.99 -6.68
CA GLU A 96 -18.74 -3.37 -5.83
C GLU A 96 -18.89 -2.40 -4.65
N ILE A 97 -17.79 -2.03 -4.00
CA ILE A 97 -17.77 -1.07 -2.89
C ILE A 97 -18.24 0.30 -3.36
N ASP A 98 -17.73 0.80 -4.49
CA ASP A 98 -18.14 2.09 -5.06
C ASP A 98 -19.66 2.15 -5.29
N ARG A 99 -20.26 1.07 -5.83
CA ARG A 99 -21.71 0.98 -6.05
C ARG A 99 -22.52 1.03 -4.76
N LEU A 100 -22.01 0.42 -3.68
CA LEU A 100 -22.67 0.42 -2.38
C LEU A 100 -22.63 1.82 -1.74
N ILE A 101 -21.48 2.49 -1.85
CA ILE A 101 -21.31 3.86 -1.35
C ILE A 101 -22.22 4.83 -2.11
N GLU A 102 -22.34 4.70 -3.43
CA GLU A 102 -23.24 5.55 -4.23
C GLU A 102 -24.73 5.31 -3.95
N SER A 103 -25.09 4.13 -3.42
CA SER A 103 -26.47 3.79 -3.08
C SER A 103 -26.92 4.26 -1.69
N SER A 104 -26.00 4.84 -0.90
CA SER A 104 -26.20 5.28 0.49
C SER A 104 -26.27 6.81 0.58
#